data_AF-A0A8D8JYX4-F1
#
_entry.id   AF-A0A8D8JYX4-F1
#
_cell.length_a   1.000
_cell.length_b   1.000
_cell.length_c   1.000
_cell.angle_alpha   90.00
_cell.angle_beta   90.00
_cell.angle_gamma   90.00
#
_symmetry.space_group_name_H-M   'P 1'
#
loop_
_entity.id
_entity.type
_entity.pdbx_description
1 polymer ?
#
loop_
_entity_poly.entity_id
_entity_poly.type
_entity_poly.pdbx_seq_one_letter_code
_entity_poly.pdbx_strand_id
1 'polypeptide(L)'
;MNQEPCSYALTQITGLVANLNKKNFAASSRQIAQFVKDFGVEADRHLLRALFSAIDFSSDAPPNPAQAQTQNGLLIRLLSEELTGLLTKPQLVGNVCYAVDNLLPQQKTLKSSPHLVAQVSTALGCSPIQEGALALALLNSAHSDTVLSAENHGRICLAGLIESYINLEPSQSSQEGSLNELLQHILSVLSHGKLREFGLYPED
;
A
#
# COMPACT_ATOMS: atom_id res chain seq x y z
N MET A 1 -12.32 -20.96 -26.61
CA MET A 1 -12.81 -20.41 -25.33
C MET A 1 -12.54 -18.92 -25.36
N ASN A 2 -13.58 -18.10 -25.51
CA ASN A 2 -13.45 -16.64 -25.53
C ASN A 2 -13.36 -16.18 -24.08
N GLN A 3 -12.15 -15.99 -23.57
CA GLN A 3 -11.99 -15.28 -22.31
C GLN A 3 -12.44 -13.84 -22.54
N GLU A 4 -13.35 -13.35 -21.70
CA GLU A 4 -13.68 -11.93 -21.61
C GLU A 4 -12.35 -11.12 -21.57
N PRO A 5 -12.19 -10.05 -22.36
CA PRO A 5 -10.93 -9.32 -22.48
C PRO A 5 -10.32 -8.91 -21.12
N CYS A 6 -11.18 -8.59 -20.15
CA CYS A 6 -10.77 -8.27 -18.78
C CYS A 6 -10.17 -9.48 -18.06
N SER A 7 -10.80 -10.66 -18.13
CA SER A 7 -10.30 -11.88 -17.47
C SER A 7 -8.94 -12.32 -18.02
N TYR A 8 -8.74 -12.14 -19.33
CA TYR A 8 -7.43 -12.34 -19.95
C TYR A 8 -6.39 -11.38 -19.37
N ALA A 9 -6.69 -10.07 -19.32
CA ALA A 9 -5.78 -9.07 -18.77
C ALA A 9 -5.37 -9.36 -17.32
N LEU A 10 -6.31 -9.74 -16.45
CA LEU A 10 -6.03 -10.10 -15.05
C LEU A 10 -5.10 -11.32 -14.96
N THR A 11 -5.32 -12.33 -15.81
CA THR A 11 -4.45 -13.52 -15.89
C THR A 11 -3.05 -13.15 -16.34
N GLN A 12 -2.93 -12.26 -17.33
CA GLN A 12 -1.65 -11.76 -17.82
C GLN A 12 -0.90 -10.96 -16.74
N ILE A 13 -1.57 -10.12 -15.96
CA ILE A 13 -0.97 -9.39 -14.84
C ILE A 13 -0.37 -10.37 -13.83
N THR A 14 -1.15 -11.37 -13.39
CA THR A 14 -0.65 -12.39 -12.46
C THR A 14 0.55 -13.15 -13.03
N GLY A 15 0.50 -13.51 -14.31
CA GLY A 15 1.61 -14.18 -14.99
C GLY A 15 2.88 -13.33 -15.08
N LEU A 16 2.74 -12.03 -15.38
CA LEU A 16 3.87 -11.10 -15.43
C LEU A 16 4.50 -10.93 -14.05
N VAL A 17 3.69 -10.70 -13.01
CA VAL A 17 4.13 -10.57 -11.62
C VAL A 17 4.88 -11.82 -11.16
N ALA A 18 4.32 -13.01 -11.40
CA ALA A 18 4.92 -14.28 -10.97
C ALA A 18 6.27 -14.58 -11.64
N ASN A 19 6.52 -14.05 -12.84
CA ASN A 19 7.73 -14.29 -13.62
C ASN A 19 8.69 -13.10 -13.67
N LEU A 20 8.51 -12.10 -12.80
CA LEU A 20 9.36 -10.91 -12.74
C LEU A 20 10.81 -11.29 -12.43
N ASN A 21 11.73 -10.76 -13.24
CA ASN A 21 13.16 -10.89 -13.06
C ASN A 21 13.87 -9.66 -13.65
N LYS A 22 15.18 -9.55 -13.39
CA LYS A 22 15.96 -8.40 -13.82
C LYS A 22 15.91 -8.12 -15.33
N LYS A 23 15.79 -9.18 -16.16
CA LYS A 23 15.81 -9.05 -17.63
C LYS A 23 14.49 -8.53 -18.19
N ASN A 24 13.37 -8.94 -17.58
CA ASN A 24 12.05 -8.58 -18.07
C ASN A 24 11.40 -7.43 -17.28
N PHE A 25 11.93 -7.02 -16.13
CA PHE A 25 11.34 -5.99 -15.26
C PHE A 25 10.81 -4.78 -16.03
N ALA A 26 11.64 -4.12 -16.83
CA ALA A 26 11.21 -2.94 -17.58
C ALA A 26 10.11 -3.22 -18.62
N ALA A 27 10.14 -4.38 -19.27
CA ALA A 27 9.12 -4.78 -20.23
C ALA A 27 7.80 -5.16 -19.54
N SER A 28 7.89 -5.99 -18.49
CA SER A 28 6.76 -6.41 -17.67
C SER A 28 6.07 -5.23 -17.00
N SER A 29 6.81 -4.29 -16.39
CA SER A 29 6.24 -3.10 -15.76
C SER A 29 5.50 -2.22 -16.76
N ARG A 30 6.05 -2.01 -17.97
CA ARG A 30 5.35 -1.26 -19.03
C ARG A 30 4.08 -1.97 -19.50
N GLN A 31 4.13 -3.29 -19.65
CA GLN A 31 2.97 -4.06 -20.07
C GLN A 31 1.87 -4.06 -18.99
N ILE A 32 2.25 -4.18 -17.71
CA ILE A 32 1.34 -4.04 -16.58
C ILE A 32 0.69 -2.65 -16.58
N ALA A 33 1.48 -1.57 -16.71
CA ALA A 33 0.96 -0.20 -16.77
C ALA A 33 -0.03 0.00 -17.93
N GLN A 34 0.22 -0.64 -19.08
CA GLN A 34 -0.71 -0.61 -20.21
C GLN A 34 -2.02 -1.33 -19.88
N PHE A 35 -1.99 -2.50 -19.23
CA PHE A 35 -3.21 -3.17 -18.77
C PHE A 35 -3.99 -2.33 -17.75
N VAL A 36 -3.30 -1.69 -16.80
CA VAL A 36 -3.94 -0.79 -15.83
C VAL A 36 -4.60 0.40 -16.54
N LYS A 37 -3.95 0.94 -17.58
CA LYS A 37 -4.52 2.02 -18.38
C LYS A 37 -5.77 1.59 -19.17
N ASP A 38 -5.75 0.39 -19.74
CA ASP A 38 -6.82 -0.10 -20.63
C ASP A 38 -8.04 -0.63 -19.85
N PHE A 39 -7.82 -1.22 -18.68
CA PHE A 39 -8.87 -1.86 -17.87
C PHE A 39 -9.20 -1.10 -16.57
N GLY A 40 -8.48 0.00 -16.30
CA GLY A 40 -8.77 0.93 -15.21
C GLY A 40 -8.65 0.30 -13.82
N VAL A 41 -9.61 0.66 -12.96
CA VAL A 41 -9.58 0.38 -11.52
C VAL A 41 -9.53 -1.12 -11.19
N GLU A 42 -10.16 -1.96 -12.02
CA GLU A 42 -10.20 -3.41 -11.78
C GLU A 42 -8.82 -4.04 -11.98
N ALA A 43 -8.08 -3.61 -13.01
CA ALA A 43 -6.71 -4.07 -13.23
C ALA A 43 -5.74 -3.51 -12.18
N ASP A 44 -5.93 -2.26 -11.75
CA ASP A 44 -5.15 -1.64 -10.67
C ASP A 44 -5.30 -2.41 -9.35
N ARG A 45 -6.55 -2.68 -8.97
CA ARG A 45 -6.90 -3.49 -7.80
C ARG A 45 -6.31 -4.89 -7.87
N HIS A 46 -6.40 -5.56 -9.02
CA HIS A 46 -5.86 -6.91 -9.20
C HIS A 46 -4.33 -6.93 -9.23
N LEU A 47 -3.69 -5.88 -9.75
CA LEU A 47 -2.23 -5.73 -9.69
C LEU A 47 -1.74 -5.69 -8.24
N LEU A 48 -2.34 -4.84 -7.40
CA LEU A 48 -2.01 -4.79 -5.98
C LEU A 48 -2.23 -6.16 -5.32
N ARG A 49 -3.38 -6.79 -5.57
CA ARG A 49 -3.67 -8.14 -5.06
C ARG A 49 -2.59 -9.14 -5.45
N ALA A 50 -2.16 -9.13 -6.72
CA ALA A 50 -1.13 -10.03 -7.22
C ALA A 50 0.24 -9.76 -6.57
N LEU A 51 0.62 -8.49 -6.40
CA LEU A 51 1.87 -8.07 -5.76
C LEU A 51 1.89 -8.46 -4.27
N PHE A 52 0.86 -8.08 -3.51
CA PHE A 52 0.71 -8.45 -2.10
C PHE A 52 0.71 -9.96 -1.88
N SER A 53 0.30 -10.75 -2.88
CA SER A 53 0.30 -12.20 -2.79
C SER A 53 1.63 -12.86 -3.17
N ALA A 54 2.41 -12.21 -4.03
CA ALA A 54 3.67 -12.74 -4.56
C ALA A 54 4.89 -12.36 -3.72
N ILE A 55 4.81 -11.27 -2.96
CA ILE A 55 5.91 -10.79 -2.11
C ILE A 55 6.03 -11.66 -0.86
N ASP A 56 7.27 -11.98 -0.53
CA ASP A 56 7.67 -12.53 0.76
C ASP A 56 7.95 -11.39 1.75
N PHE A 57 7.09 -11.28 2.77
CA PHE A 57 7.15 -10.28 3.84
C PHE A 57 7.85 -10.77 5.11
N SER A 58 8.59 -11.89 5.06
CA SER A 58 9.30 -12.43 6.23
C SER A 58 10.54 -11.64 6.66
N SER A 59 10.97 -10.64 5.87
CA SER A 59 12.13 -9.80 6.17
C SER A 59 11.73 -8.61 7.05
N ASP A 60 12.43 -8.45 8.17
CA ASP A 60 12.29 -7.30 9.08
C ASP A 60 13.07 -6.05 8.62
N ALA A 61 13.43 -5.99 7.33
CA ALA A 61 14.19 -4.89 6.75
C ALA A 61 13.92 -4.74 5.24
N PRO A 62 14.01 -3.51 4.69
CA PRO A 62 13.98 -3.27 3.26
C PRO A 62 15.07 -4.05 2.52
N PRO A 63 14.85 -4.42 1.25
CA PRO A 63 15.82 -5.20 0.48
C PRO A 63 17.14 -4.45 0.31
N ASN A 64 18.25 -5.08 0.73
CA ASN A 64 19.60 -4.56 0.50
C ASN A 64 19.96 -4.58 -1.02
N PRO A 65 21.07 -3.97 -1.46
CA PRO A 65 21.40 -3.87 -2.90
C PRO A 65 21.48 -5.22 -3.63
N ALA A 66 21.87 -6.29 -2.93
CA ALA A 66 21.89 -7.65 -3.50
C ALA A 66 20.47 -8.22 -3.62
N GLN A 67 19.64 -8.03 -2.59
CA GLN A 67 18.25 -8.46 -2.55
C GLN A 67 17.36 -7.67 -3.50
N ALA A 68 17.66 -6.40 -3.76
CA ALA A 68 16.92 -5.52 -4.67
C ALA A 68 16.89 -6.05 -6.12
N GLN A 69 17.84 -6.92 -6.49
CA GLN A 69 17.92 -7.55 -7.80
C GLN A 69 17.27 -8.95 -7.85
N THR A 70 16.90 -9.49 -6.69
CA THR A 70 16.14 -10.75 -6.62
C THR A 70 14.69 -10.51 -7.04
N GLN A 71 13.98 -11.58 -7.39
CA GLN A 71 12.56 -11.50 -7.72
C GLN A 71 11.75 -10.79 -6.63
N ASN A 72 11.97 -11.12 -5.35
CA ASN A 72 11.25 -10.48 -4.24
C ASN A 72 11.55 -8.98 -4.14
N GLY A 73 12.82 -8.58 -4.28
CA GLY A 73 13.20 -7.16 -4.27
C GLY A 73 12.60 -6.35 -5.43
N LEU A 74 12.48 -6.97 -6.62
CA LEU A 74 11.82 -6.35 -7.77
C LEU A 74 10.30 -6.20 -7.56
N LEU A 75 9.66 -7.19 -6.93
CA LEU A 75 8.25 -7.13 -6.56
C LEU A 75 7.99 -6.02 -5.52
N ILE A 76 8.82 -5.96 -4.47
CA ILE A 76 8.79 -4.90 -3.46
C ILE A 76 8.93 -3.52 -4.10
N ARG A 77 9.89 -3.36 -5.01
CA ARG A 77 10.10 -2.12 -5.74
C ARG A 77 8.85 -1.73 -6.55
N LEU A 78 8.28 -2.67 -7.30
CA LEU A 78 7.08 -2.40 -8.10
C LEU A 78 5.89 -2.02 -7.21
N LEU A 79 5.66 -2.74 -6.10
CA LEU A 79 4.60 -2.43 -5.16
C LEU A 79 4.78 -1.04 -4.51
N SER A 80 6.00 -0.66 -4.16
CA SER A 80 6.31 0.66 -3.61
C SER A 80 6.03 1.78 -4.62
N GLU A 81 6.39 1.58 -5.90
CA GLU A 81 6.10 2.51 -6.99
C GLU A 81 4.58 2.67 -7.20
N GLU A 82 3.83 1.58 -7.24
CA GLU A 82 2.36 1.59 -7.40
C GLU A 82 1.65 2.24 -6.19
N LEU A 83 2.06 1.91 -4.96
CA LEU A 83 1.50 2.52 -3.76
C LEU A 83 1.76 4.02 -3.73
N THR A 84 2.97 4.46 -4.07
CA THR A 84 3.29 5.91 -4.15
C THR A 84 2.39 6.63 -5.16
N GLY A 85 2.15 6.02 -6.33
CA GLY A 85 1.22 6.56 -7.32
C GLY A 85 -0.25 6.52 -6.90
N LEU A 86 -0.61 5.68 -5.94
CA LEU A 86 -1.97 5.51 -5.44
C LEU A 86 -2.31 6.45 -4.28
N LEU A 87 -1.31 6.93 -3.53
CA LEU A 87 -1.52 7.89 -2.43
C LEU A 87 -2.34 9.10 -2.87
N THR A 88 -2.01 9.69 -4.00
CA THR A 88 -2.71 10.89 -4.50
C THR A 88 -4.11 10.60 -5.07
N LYS A 89 -4.57 9.35 -5.07
CA LYS A 89 -5.82 8.92 -5.68
C LYS A 89 -6.85 8.50 -4.61
N PRO A 90 -8.15 8.82 -4.80
CA PRO A 90 -9.21 8.43 -3.85
C PRO A 90 -9.44 6.91 -3.76
N GLN A 91 -8.86 6.14 -4.69
CA GLN A 91 -9.02 4.68 -4.76
C GLN A 91 -8.12 3.91 -3.79
N LEU A 92 -7.20 4.61 -3.11
CA LEU A 92 -6.24 4.01 -2.17
C LEU A 92 -6.91 3.03 -1.20
N VAL A 93 -7.90 3.52 -0.46
CA VAL A 93 -8.57 2.74 0.60
C VAL A 93 -9.17 1.46 0.03
N GLY A 94 -9.99 1.58 -1.02
CA GLY A 94 -10.67 0.42 -1.62
C GLY A 94 -9.71 -0.59 -2.23
N ASN A 95 -8.66 -0.13 -2.92
CA ASN A 95 -7.72 -1.03 -3.60
C ASN A 95 -6.78 -1.73 -2.62
N VAL A 96 -6.28 -1.02 -1.60
CA VAL A 96 -5.43 -1.60 -0.56
C VAL A 96 -6.21 -2.59 0.30
N CYS A 97 -7.38 -2.21 0.82
CA CYS A 97 -8.21 -3.13 1.61
C CYS A 97 -8.57 -4.38 0.81
N TYR A 98 -9.01 -4.22 -0.44
CA TYR A 98 -9.34 -5.38 -1.27
C TYR A 98 -8.13 -6.30 -1.47
N ALA A 99 -6.95 -5.75 -1.77
CA ALA A 99 -5.75 -6.52 -2.04
C ALA A 99 -5.27 -7.32 -0.82
N VAL A 100 -5.30 -6.70 0.37
CA VAL A 100 -4.90 -7.34 1.64
C VAL A 100 -5.95 -8.35 2.11
N ASP A 101 -7.24 -8.06 1.90
CA ASP A 101 -8.32 -8.93 2.37
C ASP A 101 -8.53 -10.17 1.48
N ASN A 102 -8.15 -10.07 0.19
CA ASN A 102 -8.38 -11.11 -0.82
C ASN A 102 -7.08 -11.67 -1.39
N LEU A 103 -6.11 -12.02 -0.56
CA LEU A 103 -4.85 -12.61 -1.02
C LEU A 103 -5.06 -13.86 -1.90
N LEU A 104 -4.18 -14.08 -2.88
CA LEU A 104 -4.17 -15.28 -3.69
C LEU A 104 -3.63 -16.47 -2.87
N PRO A 105 -4.04 -17.72 -3.16
CA PRO A 105 -3.65 -18.90 -2.37
C PRO A 105 -2.14 -19.18 -2.29
N GLN A 106 -1.34 -18.51 -3.12
CA GLN A 106 0.11 -18.63 -3.16
C GLN A 106 0.78 -17.89 -1.99
N GLN A 107 0.09 -16.95 -1.34
CA GLN A 107 0.65 -16.18 -0.25
C GLN A 107 0.74 -17.02 1.03
N LYS A 108 1.95 -17.10 1.60
CA LYS A 108 2.25 -17.87 2.81
C LYS A 108 2.78 -17.03 3.96
N THR A 109 3.26 -15.82 3.65
CA THR A 109 4.06 -14.99 4.56
C THR A 109 3.20 -13.90 5.19
N LEU A 110 2.39 -13.21 4.38
CA LEU A 110 1.41 -12.23 4.86
C LEU A 110 0.18 -12.94 5.44
N LYS A 111 0.02 -12.91 6.76
CA LYS A 111 -1.16 -13.42 7.47
C LYS A 111 -1.78 -12.31 8.29
N SER A 112 -3.10 -12.33 8.45
CA SER A 112 -3.82 -11.46 9.38
C SER A 112 -3.17 -11.58 10.76
N SER A 113 -2.56 -10.49 11.20
CA SER A 113 -1.71 -10.42 12.39
C SER A 113 -1.76 -8.99 12.91
N PRO A 114 -1.69 -8.78 14.24
CA PRO A 114 -1.63 -7.44 14.83
C PRO A 114 -0.39 -6.64 14.39
N HIS A 115 0.60 -7.28 13.74
CA HIS A 115 1.82 -6.63 13.24
C HIS A 115 1.86 -6.53 11.71
N LEU A 116 0.77 -6.86 11.00
CA LEU A 116 0.73 -6.87 9.53
C LEU A 116 1.15 -5.53 8.92
N VAL A 117 0.62 -4.41 9.43
CA VAL A 117 0.94 -3.10 8.86
C VAL A 117 2.41 -2.76 9.05
N ALA A 118 2.97 -3.03 10.24
CA ALA A 118 4.38 -2.81 10.52
C ALA A 118 5.29 -3.69 9.64
N GLN A 119 4.93 -4.95 9.41
CA GLN A 119 5.67 -5.86 8.51
C GLN A 119 5.68 -5.35 7.08
N VAL A 120 4.52 -4.94 6.55
CA VAL A 120 4.40 -4.40 5.19
C VAL A 120 5.19 -3.09 5.07
N SER A 121 5.02 -2.15 6.00
CA SER A 121 5.73 -0.87 6.03
C SER A 121 7.25 -1.05 6.02
N THR A 122 7.75 -1.96 6.87
CA THR A 122 9.18 -2.23 7.01
C THR A 122 9.75 -2.91 5.78
N ALA A 123 9.05 -3.89 5.22
CA ALA A 123 9.49 -4.59 4.00
C ALA A 123 9.55 -3.66 2.78
N LEU A 124 8.61 -2.72 2.69
CA LEU A 124 8.54 -1.74 1.60
C LEU A 124 9.50 -0.54 1.78
N GLY A 125 10.01 -0.32 2.99
CA GLY A 125 10.78 0.88 3.31
C GLY A 125 9.93 2.15 3.19
N CYS A 126 8.68 2.08 3.64
CA CYS A 126 7.73 3.19 3.56
C CYS A 126 8.24 4.43 4.33
N SER A 127 7.97 5.63 3.81
CA SER A 127 8.14 6.85 4.59
C SER A 127 7.04 6.96 5.68
N PRO A 128 7.24 7.75 6.75
CA PRO A 128 6.23 7.88 7.81
C PRO A 128 4.83 8.27 7.30
N ILE A 129 4.76 9.02 6.21
CA ILE A 129 3.51 9.43 5.55
C ILE A 129 2.87 8.25 4.82
N GLN A 130 3.67 7.43 4.12
CA GLN A 130 3.21 6.22 3.46
C GLN A 130 2.71 5.18 4.47
N GLU A 131 3.41 5.04 5.60
CA GLU A 131 2.99 4.18 6.71
C GLU A 131 1.65 4.65 7.29
N GLY A 132 1.51 5.95 7.53
CA GLY A 132 0.27 6.55 8.00
C GLY A 132 -0.88 6.35 7.01
N ALA A 133 -0.65 6.61 5.73
CA ALA A 133 -1.66 6.41 4.68
C ALA A 133 -2.09 4.94 4.55
N LEU A 134 -1.14 4.01 4.63
CA LEU A 134 -1.40 2.57 4.59
C LEU A 134 -2.19 2.11 5.82
N ALA A 135 -1.80 2.55 7.02
CA ALA A 135 -2.53 2.27 8.24
C ALA A 135 -3.96 2.80 8.16
N LEU A 136 -4.14 4.06 7.76
CA LEU A 136 -5.46 4.67 7.63
C LEU A 136 -6.35 3.98 6.59
N ALA A 137 -5.77 3.54 5.47
CA ALA A 137 -6.50 2.75 4.47
C ALA A 137 -7.03 1.45 5.10
N LEU A 138 -6.16 0.70 5.79
CA LEU A 138 -6.46 -0.62 6.35
C LEU A 138 -7.45 -0.61 7.52
N LEU A 139 -7.81 0.53 8.09
CA LEU A 139 -8.93 0.67 9.04
C LEU A 139 -10.30 0.34 8.45
N ASN A 140 -10.38 0.29 7.11
CA ASN A 140 -11.57 -0.08 6.36
C ASN A 140 -11.51 -1.54 5.85
N SER A 141 -10.54 -2.33 6.32
CA SER A 141 -10.46 -3.77 6.03
C SER A 141 -11.66 -4.53 6.59
N ALA A 142 -12.04 -5.62 5.93
CA ALA A 142 -13.07 -6.55 6.41
C ALA A 142 -12.59 -7.43 7.58
N HIS A 143 -11.28 -7.54 7.81
CA HIS A 143 -10.69 -8.41 8.84
C HIS A 143 -10.36 -7.63 10.10
N SER A 144 -10.93 -8.03 11.25
CA SER A 144 -10.73 -7.35 12.54
C SER A 144 -9.27 -7.27 12.97
N ASP A 145 -8.48 -8.33 12.71
CA ASP A 145 -7.06 -8.35 13.08
C ASP A 145 -6.23 -7.34 12.29
N THR A 146 -6.59 -7.14 11.01
CA THR A 146 -5.97 -6.12 10.14
C THR A 146 -6.33 -4.72 10.64
N VAL A 147 -7.59 -4.49 11.01
CA VAL A 147 -8.04 -3.21 11.59
C VAL A 147 -7.31 -2.92 12.90
N LEU A 148 -7.18 -3.91 13.81
CA LEU A 148 -6.43 -3.75 15.06
C LEU A 148 -4.94 -3.45 14.81
N SER A 149 -4.33 -4.10 13.81
CA SER A 149 -2.95 -3.79 13.40
C SER A 149 -2.82 -2.34 12.90
N ALA A 150 -3.77 -1.91 12.07
CA ALA A 150 -3.83 -0.57 11.52
C ALA A 150 -4.07 0.50 12.58
N GLU A 151 -4.92 0.26 13.58
CA GLU A 151 -5.11 1.19 14.70
C GLU A 151 -3.85 1.36 15.53
N ASN A 152 -3.21 0.25 15.91
CA ASN A 152 -2.01 0.28 16.74
C ASN A 152 -0.84 0.97 16.03
N HIS A 153 -0.60 0.63 14.76
CA HIS A 153 0.45 1.24 13.98
C HIS A 153 0.13 2.70 13.62
N GLY A 154 -1.12 2.98 13.25
CA GLY A 154 -1.60 4.32 12.91
C GLY A 154 -1.45 5.31 14.06
N ARG A 155 -1.73 4.91 15.31
CA ARG A 155 -1.50 5.78 16.49
C ARG A 155 -0.02 6.16 16.65
N ILE A 156 0.89 5.21 16.44
CA ILE A 156 2.34 5.44 16.54
C ILE A 156 2.80 6.37 15.41
N CYS A 157 2.40 6.10 14.16
CA CYS A 157 2.77 6.92 13.02
C CYS A 157 2.22 8.35 13.14
N LEU A 158 0.95 8.51 13.53
CA LEU A 158 0.34 9.83 13.70
C LEU A 158 1.00 10.62 14.84
N ALA A 159 1.28 9.98 15.98
CA ALA A 159 1.99 10.63 17.08
C ALA A 159 3.38 11.11 16.64
N GLY A 160 4.15 10.25 15.96
CA GLY A 160 5.47 10.62 15.43
C GLY A 160 5.42 11.74 14.38
N LEU A 161 4.41 11.72 13.49
CA LEU A 161 4.20 12.79 12.50
C LEU A 161 3.86 14.13 13.19
N ILE A 162 3.01 14.11 14.22
CA ILE A 162 2.68 15.32 15.00
C ILE A 162 3.92 15.83 15.75
N GLU A 163 4.69 14.97 16.39
CA GLU A 163 5.92 15.36 17.09
C GLU A 163 6.97 15.94 16.13
N SER A 164 7.20 15.30 14.98
CA SER A 164 8.10 15.84 13.95
C SER A 164 7.64 17.20 13.42
N TYR A 165 6.33 17.43 13.36
CA TYR A 165 5.76 18.73 12.99
C TYR A 165 5.90 19.79 14.07
N ILE A 166 5.65 19.45 15.34
CA ILE A 166 5.83 20.40 16.46
C ILE A 166 7.29 20.85 16.56
N ASN A 167 8.22 19.95 16.22
CA ASN A 167 9.66 20.20 16.26
C ASN A 167 10.23 20.78 14.96
N LEU A 168 9.41 21.08 13.94
CA LEU A 168 9.86 21.72 12.70
C LEU A 168 10.24 23.19 12.97
N GLU A 169 11.53 23.51 12.86
CA GLU A 169 11.98 24.89 12.84
C GLU A 169 11.48 25.61 11.56
N PRO A 170 11.11 26.90 11.64
CA PRO A 170 10.53 27.66 10.52
C PRO A 170 11.47 27.90 9.31
N SER A 171 12.68 27.36 9.33
CA SER A 171 13.66 27.44 8.25
C SER A 171 13.54 26.30 7.22
N GLN A 172 12.72 25.27 7.47
CA GLN A 172 12.55 24.09 6.61
C GLN A 172 11.16 24.06 5.93
N SER A 173 10.81 25.11 5.20
CA SER A 173 9.50 25.29 4.54
C SER A 173 9.21 24.36 3.34
N SER A 174 10.06 23.37 3.04
CA SER A 174 9.83 22.42 1.93
C SER A 174 8.94 21.22 2.29
N GLN A 175 8.52 21.06 3.56
CA GLN A 175 7.65 19.94 3.99
C GLN A 175 6.14 20.27 3.95
N GLU A 176 5.72 21.49 3.64
CA GLU A 176 4.30 21.88 3.53
C GLU A 176 3.51 21.07 2.47
N GLY A 177 4.20 20.55 1.45
CA GLY A 177 3.58 19.65 0.46
C GLY A 177 3.19 18.28 1.05
N SER A 178 4.00 17.76 1.97
CA SER A 178 3.81 16.43 2.57
C SER A 178 2.63 16.41 3.55
N LEU A 179 2.40 17.54 4.23
CA LEU A 179 1.27 17.73 5.12
C LEU A 179 -0.05 17.90 4.38
N ASN A 180 -0.08 18.64 3.27
CA ASN A 180 -1.30 18.72 2.45
C ASN A 180 -1.73 17.35 1.93
N GLU A 181 -0.77 16.50 1.57
CA GLU A 181 -1.03 15.11 1.16
C GLU A 181 -1.57 14.26 2.32
N LEU A 182 -0.96 14.35 3.51
CA LEU A 182 -1.44 13.67 4.72
C LEU A 182 -2.84 14.19 5.14
N LEU A 183 -3.07 15.50 5.07
CA LEU A 183 -4.35 16.13 5.39
C LEU A 183 -5.43 15.70 4.39
N GLN A 184 -5.11 15.61 3.09
CA GLN A 184 -6.01 15.08 2.08
C GLN A 184 -6.33 13.59 2.32
N HIS A 185 -5.36 12.80 2.80
CA HIS A 185 -5.60 11.40 3.19
C HIS A 185 -6.47 11.29 4.43
N ILE A 186 -6.16 12.06 5.47
CA ILE A 186 -6.97 12.14 6.69
C ILE A 186 -8.39 12.59 6.31
N LEU A 187 -8.56 13.60 5.45
CA LEU A 187 -9.86 14.06 4.96
C LEU A 187 -10.58 13.01 4.10
N SER A 188 -9.87 12.26 3.27
CA SER A 188 -10.42 11.12 2.52
C SER A 188 -10.95 10.07 3.50
N VAL A 189 -10.17 9.70 4.52
CA VAL A 189 -10.57 8.74 5.56
C VAL A 189 -11.74 9.27 6.41
N LEU A 190 -11.73 10.56 6.73
CA LEU A 190 -12.82 11.26 7.42
C LEU A 190 -14.11 11.30 6.57
N SER A 191 -13.98 11.46 5.25
CA SER A 191 -15.12 11.45 4.31
C SER A 191 -15.78 10.07 4.18
N HIS A 192 -15.08 8.99 4.55
CA HIS A 192 -15.63 7.63 4.64
C HIS A 192 -16.35 7.35 5.99
N GLY A 193 -16.53 8.36 6.85
CA GLY A 193 -17.56 8.33 7.89
C GLY A 193 -17.16 7.86 9.29
N LYS A 194 -15.86 7.70 9.59
CA LYS A 194 -15.38 7.22 10.90
C LYS A 194 -14.88 8.32 11.86
N LEU A 195 -15.57 9.46 11.93
CA LEU A 195 -15.34 10.48 12.97
C LEU A 195 -15.51 9.93 14.41
N ARG A 196 -16.30 8.87 14.59
CA ARG A 196 -16.61 8.31 15.92
C ARG A 196 -15.49 7.49 16.56
N GLU A 197 -14.57 6.90 15.80
CA GLU A 197 -13.58 5.95 16.32
C GLU A 197 -12.24 6.60 16.71
N PHE A 198 -11.98 7.82 16.24
CA PHE A 198 -10.71 8.53 16.47
C PHE A 198 -10.71 9.48 17.67
N GLY A 199 -11.81 9.59 18.41
CA GLY A 199 -11.86 10.40 19.64
C GLY A 199 -11.65 11.91 19.44
N LEU A 200 -11.79 12.42 18.21
CA LEU A 200 -11.65 13.84 17.90
C LEU A 200 -13.01 14.55 18.08
N TYR A 201 -13.40 14.79 19.32
CA TYR A 201 -14.35 15.86 19.66
C TYR A 201 -13.61 16.93 20.47
N PRO A 202 -13.90 18.23 20.27
CA PRO A 202 -13.75 19.19 21.35
C PRO A 202 -14.81 18.84 22.40
N GLU A 203 -14.41 18.64 23.65
CA GLU A 203 -15.37 18.50 24.75
C GLU A 203 -16.16 19.81 24.88
N ASP A 204 -17.49 19.70 24.84
CA ASP A 204 -18.44 20.72 25.31
C ASP A 204 -18.92 20.36 26.72
#